data_AF-A0A5C9CLB3-F1
#
_entry.id   AF-A0A5C9CLB3-F1
#
_cell.length_a   1.000
_cell.length_b   1.000
_cell.length_c   1.000
_cell.angle_alpha   90.00
_cell.angle_beta   90.00
_cell.angle_gamma   90.00
#
_symmetry.space_group_name_H-M   'P 1'
#
loop_
_entity.id
_entity.type
_entity.pdbx_description
1 polymer ?
#
loop_
_entity_poly.entity_id
_entity_poly.type
_entity_poly.pdbx_seq_one_letter_code
_entity_poly.pdbx_strand_id
1 'polypeptide(L)'
;MRRIFLATAIVLLGIFSGAVQAGAEAEHIALRKLKDDLTQAVSKRDFDAAQKVLHQPFMATVVTQESFTDLAYLKSYFDGLFTRSTLRIKDLSITPEADELSQIYTGTFALTKGATTEHYQMDDGRNFDLKGRWTAVSVKEDDGSWKLLAFHSGVNFLDNPVLDAIEKSVIWVGLVGAGVGLLFGFLGGWLLKRRQLQAH
;
A
#
# COMPACT_ATOMS: atom_id res chain seq x y z
N MET A 1 55.89 28.44 -20.01
CA MET A 1 55.58 27.16 -19.31
C MET A 1 54.40 27.25 -18.31
N ARG A 2 53.99 28.43 -17.81
CA ARG A 2 52.86 28.59 -16.85
C ARG A 2 51.43 28.48 -17.44
N ARG A 3 51.25 28.50 -18.76
CA ARG A 3 49.93 28.51 -19.43
C ARG A 3 49.37 27.12 -19.77
N ILE A 4 50.22 26.09 -19.77
CA ILE A 4 49.79 24.71 -20.08
C ILE A 4 49.14 24.05 -18.85
N PHE A 5 49.57 24.40 -17.63
CA PHE A 5 49.02 23.84 -16.39
C PHE A 5 47.57 24.27 -16.07
N LEU A 6 47.10 25.40 -16.60
CA LEU A 6 45.74 25.90 -16.30
C LEU A 6 44.65 25.22 -17.16
N ALA A 7 44.98 24.78 -18.38
CA ALA A 7 44.05 24.09 -19.27
C ALA A 7 43.80 22.64 -18.85
N THR A 8 44.81 21.97 -18.27
CA THR A 8 44.70 20.58 -17.79
C THR A 8 43.81 20.47 -16.54
N ALA A 9 43.82 21.47 -15.66
CA ALA A 9 42.99 21.48 -14.45
C ALA A 9 41.48 21.60 -14.74
N ILE A 10 41.09 22.37 -15.76
CA ILE A 10 39.67 22.57 -16.13
C ILE A 10 39.08 21.31 -16.77
N VAL A 11 39.86 20.57 -17.55
CA VAL A 11 39.42 19.29 -18.14
C VAL A 11 39.21 18.21 -17.07
N LEU A 12 40.07 18.16 -16.03
CA LEU A 12 39.93 17.21 -14.93
C LEU A 12 38.70 17.50 -14.03
N LEU A 13 38.35 18.78 -13.82
CA LEU A 13 37.15 19.17 -13.06
C LEU A 13 35.83 18.83 -13.79
N GLY A 14 35.80 18.93 -15.12
CA GLY A 14 34.63 18.55 -15.93
C GLY A 14 34.35 17.05 -15.92
N ILE A 15 35.40 16.22 -15.99
CA ILE A 15 35.27 14.75 -16.00
C ILE A 15 34.79 14.23 -14.64
N PHE A 16 35.30 14.78 -13.54
CA PHE A 16 34.88 14.37 -12.19
C PHE A 16 33.40 14.68 -11.93
N SER A 17 32.92 15.85 -12.37
CA SER A 17 31.52 16.25 -12.18
C SER A 17 30.55 15.34 -12.95
N GLY A 18 30.90 14.95 -14.18
CA GLY A 18 30.11 14.02 -14.99
C GLY A 18 30.05 12.61 -14.40
N ALA A 19 31.18 12.10 -13.89
CA ALA A 19 31.24 10.77 -13.28
C ALA A 19 30.43 10.68 -11.98
N VAL A 20 30.47 11.72 -11.13
CA VAL A 20 29.66 11.79 -9.90
C VAL A 20 28.16 11.85 -10.22
N GLN A 21 27.77 12.64 -11.22
CA GLN A 21 26.38 12.74 -11.66
C GLN A 21 25.86 11.43 -12.24
N ALA A 22 26.65 10.76 -13.10
CA ALA A 22 26.30 9.47 -13.68
C ALA A 22 26.20 8.37 -12.61
N GLY A 23 27.09 8.39 -11.60
CA GLY A 23 27.00 7.50 -10.45
C GLY A 23 25.70 7.71 -9.67
N ALA A 24 25.37 8.96 -9.32
CA ALA A 24 24.13 9.28 -8.61
C ALA A 24 22.88 8.85 -9.40
N GLU A 25 22.85 9.08 -10.71
CA GLU A 25 21.74 8.65 -11.56
C GLU A 25 21.59 7.12 -11.58
N ALA A 26 22.71 6.38 -11.64
CA ALA A 26 22.70 4.92 -11.58
C ALA A 26 22.12 4.39 -10.26
N GLU A 27 22.42 5.03 -9.12
CA GLU A 27 21.82 4.66 -7.83
C GLU A 27 20.29 4.85 -7.84
N HIS A 28 19.81 5.97 -8.37
CA HIS A 28 18.37 6.22 -8.46
C HIS A 28 17.68 5.25 -9.42
N ILE A 29 18.32 4.85 -10.52
CA ILE A 29 17.81 3.81 -11.42
C ILE A 29 17.69 2.48 -10.68
N ALA A 30 18.72 2.09 -9.92
CA ALA A 30 18.70 0.85 -9.14
C ALA A 30 17.59 0.86 -8.08
N LEU A 31 17.37 1.98 -7.40
CA LEU A 31 16.29 2.14 -6.42
C LEU A 31 14.89 2.09 -7.05
N ARG A 32 14.71 2.68 -8.25
CA ARG A 32 13.44 2.53 -8.99
C ARG A 32 13.21 1.07 -9.37
N LYS A 33 14.26 0.39 -9.85
CA LYS A 33 14.20 -1.04 -10.17
C LYS A 33 13.83 -1.86 -8.94
N LEU A 34 14.40 -1.57 -7.77
CA LEU A 34 14.06 -2.24 -6.51
C LEU A 34 12.55 -2.11 -6.19
N LYS A 35 11.98 -0.91 -6.31
CA LYS A 35 10.53 -0.69 -6.14
C LYS A 35 9.71 -1.53 -7.13
N ASP A 36 10.10 -1.53 -8.40
CA ASP A 36 9.35 -2.22 -9.46
C ASP A 36 9.45 -3.76 -9.31
N ASP A 37 10.63 -4.29 -8.97
CA ASP A 37 10.85 -5.71 -8.70
C ASP A 37 10.01 -6.18 -7.49
N LEU A 38 10.01 -5.41 -6.40
CA LEU A 38 9.19 -5.72 -5.22
C LEU A 38 7.69 -5.66 -5.54
N THR A 39 7.26 -4.63 -6.28
CA THR A 39 5.85 -4.50 -6.72
C THR A 39 5.44 -5.71 -7.55
N GLN A 40 6.29 -6.12 -8.50
CA GLN A 40 6.02 -7.28 -9.34
C GLN A 40 5.97 -8.57 -8.53
N ALA A 41 6.87 -8.76 -7.57
CA ALA A 41 6.88 -9.92 -6.70
C ALA A 41 5.59 -10.02 -5.88
N VAL A 42 5.15 -8.91 -5.26
CA VAL A 42 3.90 -8.86 -4.49
C VAL A 42 2.68 -9.12 -5.38
N SER A 43 2.56 -8.44 -6.53
CA SER A 43 1.43 -8.62 -7.44
C SER A 43 1.32 -10.05 -7.99
N LYS A 44 2.46 -10.75 -8.16
CA LYS A 44 2.49 -12.16 -8.59
C LYS A 44 2.41 -13.16 -7.45
N ARG A 45 2.42 -12.71 -6.18
CA ARG A 45 2.58 -13.55 -4.98
C ARG A 45 3.84 -14.42 -5.04
N ASP A 46 4.90 -13.91 -5.67
CA ASP A 46 6.19 -14.58 -5.81
C ASP A 46 7.10 -14.17 -4.65
N PHE A 47 6.94 -14.86 -3.52
CA PHE A 47 7.71 -14.58 -2.31
C PHE A 47 9.18 -14.97 -2.44
N ASP A 48 9.53 -15.88 -3.35
CA ASP A 48 10.92 -16.22 -3.66
C ASP A 48 11.62 -15.05 -4.38
N ALA A 49 10.91 -14.37 -5.28
CA ALA A 49 11.37 -13.13 -5.88
C ALA A 49 11.45 -11.98 -4.85
N ALA A 50 10.44 -11.87 -3.96
CA ALA A 50 10.46 -10.87 -2.88
C ALA A 50 11.68 -11.06 -1.97
N GLN A 51 12.02 -12.31 -1.61
CA GLN A 51 13.18 -12.61 -0.77
C GLN A 51 14.49 -12.05 -1.34
N LYS A 52 14.65 -12.03 -2.67
CA LYS A 52 15.86 -11.54 -3.33
C LYS A 52 16.05 -10.04 -3.22
N VAL A 53 14.99 -9.28 -2.95
CA VAL A 53 15.00 -7.81 -2.90
C VAL A 53 14.84 -7.26 -1.48
N LEU A 54 14.51 -8.12 -0.51
CA LEU A 54 14.46 -7.79 0.90
C LEU A 54 15.83 -8.00 1.56
N HIS A 55 16.22 -7.08 2.45
CA HIS A 55 17.34 -7.29 3.35
C HIS A 55 16.97 -8.36 4.40
N GLN A 56 17.95 -9.02 5.01
CA GLN A 56 17.71 -9.96 6.11
C GLN A 56 18.54 -9.57 7.35
N PRO A 57 17.91 -9.20 8.47
CA PRO A 57 16.47 -9.08 8.69
C PRO A 57 15.88 -7.82 8.03
N PHE A 58 14.59 -7.87 7.67
CA PHE A 58 13.82 -6.69 7.27
C PHE A 58 12.76 -6.35 8.33
N MET A 59 12.14 -5.17 8.18
CA MET A 59 10.95 -4.79 8.92
C MET A 59 9.88 -4.32 7.96
N ALA A 60 8.66 -4.84 8.07
CA ALA A 60 7.52 -4.33 7.32
C ALA A 60 6.35 -4.06 8.25
N THR A 61 5.58 -3.01 7.98
CA THR A 61 4.24 -2.79 8.53
C THR A 61 3.32 -2.48 7.38
N VAL A 62 2.24 -3.23 7.24
CA VAL A 62 1.30 -3.09 6.11
C VAL A 62 0.03 -2.34 6.54
N VAL A 63 -0.88 -2.10 5.60
CA VAL A 63 -2.09 -1.29 5.79
C VAL A 63 -2.96 -1.70 6.98
N THR A 64 -2.97 -2.98 7.36
CA THR A 64 -3.69 -3.52 8.54
C THR A 64 -2.98 -3.28 9.87
N GLN A 65 -1.84 -2.60 9.86
CA GLN A 65 -0.92 -2.40 10.99
C GLN A 65 -0.28 -3.68 11.53
N GLU A 66 -0.37 -4.78 10.78
CA GLU A 66 0.39 -5.97 11.07
C GLU A 66 1.86 -5.77 10.69
N SER A 67 2.76 -6.21 11.57
CA SER A 67 4.21 -6.03 11.41
C SER A 67 4.91 -7.37 11.21
N PHE A 68 5.93 -7.35 10.35
CA PHE A 68 6.65 -8.53 9.90
C PHE A 68 8.15 -8.30 9.97
N THR A 69 8.85 -9.28 10.52
CA THR A 69 10.32 -9.42 10.44
C THR A 69 10.74 -10.74 9.81
N ASP A 70 9.75 -11.52 9.33
CA ASP A 70 9.91 -12.86 8.79
C ASP A 70 9.05 -13.00 7.53
N LEU A 71 9.66 -13.55 6.47
CA LEU A 71 9.01 -13.67 5.17
C LEU A 71 7.97 -14.80 5.14
N ALA A 72 8.16 -15.87 5.90
CA ALA A 72 7.21 -16.97 5.96
C ALA A 72 5.89 -16.53 6.63
N TYR A 73 5.99 -15.73 7.69
CA TYR A 73 4.84 -15.11 8.34
C TYR A 73 4.12 -14.12 7.43
N LEU A 74 4.87 -13.24 6.74
CA LEU A 74 4.31 -12.32 5.75
C LEU A 74 3.56 -13.08 4.63
N LYS A 75 4.15 -14.17 4.13
CA LYS A 75 3.52 -15.03 3.12
C LYS A 75 2.22 -15.64 3.64
N SER A 76 2.24 -16.23 4.84
CA SER A 76 1.06 -16.83 5.45
C SER A 76 -0.07 -15.81 5.64
N TYR A 77 0.28 -14.60 6.08
CA TYR A 77 -0.67 -13.50 6.20
C TYR A 77 -1.30 -13.15 4.85
N PHE A 78 -0.49 -12.96 3.81
CA PHE A 78 -0.95 -12.57 2.48
C PHE A 78 -1.82 -13.67 1.83
N ASP A 79 -1.39 -14.94 1.90
CA ASP A 79 -2.17 -16.10 1.44
C ASP A 79 -3.52 -16.19 2.17
N GLY A 80 -3.55 -15.82 3.45
CA GLY A 80 -4.75 -15.75 4.28
C GLY A 80 -5.81 -14.77 3.74
N LEU A 81 -5.41 -13.68 3.10
CA LEU A 81 -6.35 -12.70 2.52
C LEU A 81 -7.21 -13.29 1.39
N PHE A 82 -6.69 -14.29 0.68
CA PHE A 82 -7.37 -14.96 -0.44
C PHE A 82 -8.11 -16.24 -0.03
N THR A 83 -7.86 -16.76 1.18
CA THR A 83 -8.39 -18.07 1.62
C THR A 83 -9.36 -17.97 2.80
N ARG A 84 -9.42 -16.84 3.47
CA ARG A 84 -10.33 -16.58 4.60
C ARG A 84 -11.82 -16.74 4.24
N SER A 85 -12.65 -16.96 5.28
CA SER A 85 -14.09 -17.21 5.15
C SER A 85 -14.95 -15.95 4.98
N THR A 86 -14.47 -14.81 5.46
CA THR A 86 -15.14 -13.50 5.38
C THR A 86 -14.21 -12.48 4.75
N LEU A 87 -14.71 -11.49 4.00
CA LEU A 87 -13.87 -10.47 3.34
C LEU A 87 -12.73 -11.10 2.51
N ARG A 88 -13.03 -12.21 1.83
CA ARG A 88 -12.08 -12.89 0.95
C ARG A 88 -11.82 -12.03 -0.28
N ILE A 89 -10.54 -11.76 -0.53
CA ILE A 89 -10.09 -11.09 -1.74
C ILE A 89 -10.05 -12.11 -2.88
N LYS A 90 -10.62 -11.73 -4.03
CA LYS A 90 -10.49 -12.46 -5.28
C LYS A 90 -9.25 -12.01 -6.05
N ASP A 91 -9.05 -10.70 -6.13
CA ASP A 91 -7.90 -10.09 -6.80
C ASP A 91 -7.45 -8.81 -6.09
N LEU A 92 -6.15 -8.51 -6.13
CA LEU A 92 -5.53 -7.33 -5.54
C LEU A 92 -4.49 -6.76 -6.50
N SER A 93 -4.69 -5.51 -6.91
CA SER A 93 -3.71 -4.75 -7.68
C SER A 93 -3.19 -3.57 -6.85
N ILE A 94 -1.88 -3.46 -6.71
CA ILE A 94 -1.22 -2.37 -5.96
C ILE A 94 -0.34 -1.59 -6.92
N THR A 95 -0.57 -0.28 -7.02
CA THR A 95 0.21 0.63 -7.86
C THR A 95 0.94 1.65 -6.97
N PRO A 96 2.23 1.44 -6.66
CA PRO A 96 3.02 2.37 -5.88
C PRO A 96 3.75 3.40 -6.74
N GLU A 97 3.61 4.67 -6.36
CA GLU A 97 4.29 5.80 -6.98
C GLU A 97 5.14 6.53 -5.94
N ALA A 98 6.41 6.79 -6.24
CA ALA A 98 7.27 7.59 -5.39
C ALA A 98 6.97 9.08 -5.62
N ASP A 99 6.91 9.87 -4.54
CA ASP A 99 6.64 11.31 -4.66
C ASP A 99 7.79 12.05 -5.35
N GLU A 100 9.02 11.57 -5.12
CA GLU A 100 10.27 12.20 -5.51
C GLU A 100 11.40 11.16 -5.62
N LEU A 101 12.59 11.60 -6.05
CA LEU A 101 13.78 10.76 -6.02
C LEU A 101 14.12 10.35 -4.58
N SER A 102 14.53 9.10 -4.39
CA SER A 102 15.00 8.60 -3.10
C SER A 102 16.11 9.47 -2.54
N GLN A 103 16.04 9.83 -1.27
CA GLN A 103 17.09 10.58 -0.60
C GLN A 103 18.18 9.61 -0.14
N ILE A 104 19.37 9.68 -0.75
CA ILE A 104 20.49 8.78 -0.44
C ILE A 104 21.36 9.40 0.65
N TYR A 105 21.49 8.70 1.77
CA TYR A 105 22.33 9.04 2.92
C TYR A 105 23.59 8.19 2.90
N THR A 106 24.74 8.84 3.09
CA THR A 106 26.07 8.23 3.18
C THR A 106 26.43 7.27 2.03
N GLY A 107 25.70 7.30 0.92
CA GLY A 107 25.86 6.36 -0.21
C GLY A 107 25.35 4.94 0.05
N THR A 108 24.79 4.65 1.23
CA THR A 108 24.48 3.28 1.69
C THR A 108 23.04 3.13 2.13
N PHE A 109 22.38 4.20 2.57
CA PHE A 109 20.96 4.17 2.92
C PHE A 109 20.18 5.05 1.98
N ALA A 110 18.95 4.67 1.65
CA ALA A 110 18.05 5.50 0.89
C ALA A 110 16.67 5.56 1.55
N LEU A 111 16.13 6.77 1.69
CA LEU A 111 14.77 7.00 2.17
C LEU A 111 13.88 7.37 0.99
N THR A 112 12.74 6.69 0.87
CA THR A 112 11.75 6.99 -0.17
C THR A 112 10.36 6.99 0.45
N LYS A 113 9.51 7.91 0.00
CA LYS A 113 8.10 7.95 0.36
C LYS A 113 7.26 8.08 -0.90
N GLY A 114 6.00 7.70 -0.78
CA GLY A 114 5.10 7.74 -1.92
C GLY A 114 3.66 7.43 -1.59
N ALA A 115 2.84 7.40 -2.64
CA ALA A 115 1.45 7.01 -2.58
C ALA A 115 1.25 5.60 -3.15
N THR A 116 0.20 4.93 -2.69
CA THR A 116 -0.33 3.72 -3.36
C THR A 116 -1.76 3.98 -3.82
N THR A 117 -2.11 3.41 -4.97
CA THR A 117 -3.50 3.13 -5.33
C THR A 117 -3.69 1.61 -5.33
N GLU A 118 -4.61 1.13 -4.52
CA GLU A 118 -4.85 -0.29 -4.30
C GLU A 118 -6.28 -0.64 -4.72
N HIS A 119 -6.42 -1.52 -5.69
CA HIS A 119 -7.71 -2.00 -6.17
C HIS A 119 -7.98 -3.40 -5.62
N TYR A 120 -9.00 -3.51 -4.77
CA TYR A 120 -9.46 -4.74 -4.15
C TYR A 120 -10.70 -5.23 -4.86
N GLN A 121 -10.65 -6.44 -5.40
CA GLN A 121 -11.83 -7.17 -5.87
C GLN A 121 -12.17 -8.25 -4.85
N MET A 122 -13.36 -8.18 -4.27
CA MET A 122 -13.83 -9.18 -3.32
C MET A 122 -14.47 -10.36 -4.05
N ASP A 123 -14.45 -11.52 -3.41
CA ASP A 123 -15.05 -12.72 -3.98
C ASP A 123 -16.59 -12.65 -4.06
N ASP A 124 -17.22 -11.75 -3.29
CA ASP A 124 -18.66 -11.45 -3.35
C ASP A 124 -19.03 -10.39 -4.39
N GLY A 125 -18.07 -9.95 -5.22
CA GLY A 125 -18.27 -9.01 -6.32
C GLY A 125 -18.15 -7.53 -5.95
N ARG A 126 -17.96 -7.19 -4.66
CA ARG A 126 -17.64 -5.81 -4.26
C ARG A 126 -16.25 -5.42 -4.72
N ASN A 127 -16.05 -4.13 -5.01
CA ASN A 127 -14.75 -3.57 -5.37
C ASN A 127 -14.46 -2.33 -4.53
N PHE A 128 -13.21 -2.15 -4.14
CA PHE A 128 -12.75 -1.00 -3.35
C PHE A 128 -11.45 -0.45 -3.92
N ASP A 129 -11.38 0.86 -4.07
CA ASP A 129 -10.14 1.57 -4.39
C ASP A 129 -9.63 2.28 -3.13
N LEU A 130 -8.49 1.86 -2.61
CA LEU A 130 -7.86 2.50 -1.45
C LEU A 130 -6.67 3.34 -1.90
N LYS A 131 -6.60 4.56 -1.35
CA LYS A 131 -5.42 5.41 -1.48
C LYS A 131 -4.60 5.29 -0.21
N GLY A 132 -3.33 4.95 -0.37
CA GLY A 132 -2.39 4.78 0.72
C GLY A 132 -1.20 5.71 0.64
N ARG A 133 -0.46 5.74 1.74
CA ARG A 133 0.86 6.35 1.87
C ARG A 133 1.83 5.29 2.31
N TRP A 134 3.05 5.38 1.79
CA TRP A 134 4.12 4.48 2.17
C TRP A 134 5.43 5.21 2.41
N THR A 135 6.29 4.60 3.20
CA THR A 135 7.68 4.99 3.44
C THR A 135 8.54 3.74 3.43
N ALA A 136 9.67 3.81 2.74
CA ALA A 136 10.63 2.73 2.57
C ALA A 136 12.04 3.22 2.94
N VAL A 137 12.77 2.37 3.66
CA VAL A 137 14.21 2.49 3.87
C VAL A 137 14.86 1.37 3.08
N SER A 138 15.78 1.72 2.20
CA SER A 138 16.61 0.77 1.48
C SER A 138 18.06 0.87 1.97
N VAL A 139 18.78 -0.24 1.91
CA VAL A 139 20.20 -0.34 2.25
C VAL A 139 20.95 -0.95 1.07
N LYS A 140 22.16 -0.45 0.83
CA LYS A 140 23.08 -0.99 -0.16
C LYS A 140 23.99 -2.02 0.51
N GLU A 141 23.97 -3.23 -0.01
CA GLU A 141 24.81 -4.33 0.43
C GLU A 141 26.26 -4.14 -0.04
N ASP A 142 27.18 -4.94 0.52
CA ASP A 142 28.60 -4.94 0.15
C ASP A 142 28.82 -5.31 -1.33
N ASP A 143 27.92 -6.10 -1.92
CA ASP A 143 27.94 -6.45 -3.35
C ASP A 143 27.44 -5.31 -4.26
N GLY A 144 27.04 -4.18 -3.67
CA GLY A 144 26.53 -2.99 -4.34
C GLY A 144 25.05 -3.06 -4.70
N SER A 145 24.34 -4.14 -4.36
CA SER A 145 22.90 -4.26 -4.62
C SER A 145 22.08 -3.52 -3.56
N TRP A 146 21.00 -2.87 -3.99
CA TRP A 146 20.04 -2.25 -3.08
C TRP A 146 19.00 -3.28 -2.63
N LYS A 147 18.73 -3.29 -1.32
CA LYS A 147 17.69 -4.12 -0.68
C LYS A 147 16.75 -3.25 0.13
N LEU A 148 15.48 -3.66 0.20
CA LEU A 148 14.52 -3.04 1.10
C LEU A 148 14.80 -3.51 2.53
N LEU A 149 15.13 -2.57 3.41
CA LEU A 149 15.40 -2.81 4.83
C LEU A 149 14.14 -2.63 5.68
N ALA A 150 13.41 -1.54 5.45
CA ALA A 150 12.19 -1.24 6.19
C ALA A 150 11.08 -0.72 5.28
N PHE A 151 9.84 -1.08 5.56
CA PHE A 151 8.67 -0.61 4.85
C PHE A 151 7.52 -0.34 5.81
N HIS A 152 6.83 0.78 5.62
CA HIS A 152 5.58 1.07 6.27
C HIS A 152 4.57 1.53 5.23
N SER A 153 3.37 0.96 5.24
CA SER A 153 2.22 1.49 4.52
C SER A 153 1.01 1.66 5.42
N GLY A 154 0.20 2.66 5.08
CA GLY A 154 -1.04 2.96 5.77
C GLY A 154 -2.00 3.69 4.85
N VAL A 155 -3.27 3.70 5.24
CA VAL A 155 -4.34 4.44 4.56
C VAL A 155 -4.91 5.49 5.51
N ASN A 156 -5.49 6.56 4.96
CA ASN A 156 -6.27 7.47 5.78
C ASN A 156 -7.62 6.81 6.09
N PHE A 157 -7.80 6.34 7.32
CA PHE A 157 -9.06 5.68 7.71
C PHE A 157 -10.26 6.63 7.70
N LEU A 158 -10.06 7.95 7.87
CA LEU A 158 -11.15 8.95 7.83
C LEU A 158 -11.67 9.22 6.42
N ASP A 159 -10.91 8.84 5.39
CA ASP A 159 -11.23 8.99 3.97
C ASP A 159 -11.10 7.61 3.31
N ASN A 160 -11.88 6.65 3.82
CA ASN A 160 -11.81 5.25 3.42
C ASN A 160 -13.16 4.80 2.85
N PRO A 161 -13.23 4.40 1.56
CA PRO A 161 -14.48 3.98 0.94
C PRO A 161 -15.09 2.71 1.57
N VAL A 162 -14.31 1.94 2.33
CA VAL A 162 -14.84 0.84 3.15
C VAL A 162 -15.72 1.39 4.29
N LEU A 163 -15.31 2.47 4.95
CA LEU A 163 -16.15 3.13 5.96
C LEU A 163 -17.38 3.76 5.31
N ASP A 164 -17.24 4.43 4.17
CA ASP A 164 -18.39 4.95 3.43
C ASP A 164 -19.39 3.85 3.07
N ALA A 165 -18.90 2.68 2.65
CA ALA A 165 -19.75 1.54 2.32
C ALA A 165 -20.46 0.99 3.56
N ILE A 166 -19.79 0.95 4.72
CA ILE A 166 -20.37 0.54 6.00
C ILE A 166 -21.41 1.57 6.47
N GLU A 167 -21.10 2.87 6.46
CA GLU A 167 -22.02 3.94 6.84
C GLU A 167 -23.28 3.94 5.96
N LYS A 168 -23.11 3.85 4.64
CA LYS A 168 -24.25 3.73 3.70
C LYS A 168 -25.08 2.49 3.98
N SER A 169 -24.44 1.36 4.30
CA SER A 169 -25.15 0.12 4.65
C SER A 169 -25.93 0.25 5.96
N VAL A 170 -25.35 0.90 6.99
CA VAL A 170 -26.02 1.16 8.27
C VAL A 170 -27.22 2.10 8.08
N ILE A 171 -27.07 3.16 7.29
CA ILE A 171 -28.17 4.08 6.96
C ILE A 171 -29.28 3.35 6.21
N TRP A 172 -28.95 2.52 5.21
CA TRP A 172 -29.93 1.75 4.45
C TRP A 172 -30.68 0.74 5.30
N VAL A 173 -29.98 -0.02 6.15
CA VAL A 173 -30.61 -0.96 7.10
C VAL A 173 -31.49 -0.21 8.09
N GLY A 174 -31.06 0.95 8.57
CA GLY A 174 -31.85 1.83 9.43
C GLY A 174 -33.15 2.30 8.77
N LEU A 175 -33.10 2.75 7.52
CA LEU A 175 -34.26 3.21 6.76
C LEU A 175 -35.25 2.07 6.44
N VAL A 176 -34.75 0.89 6.03
CA VAL A 176 -35.59 -0.29 5.79
C VAL A 176 -36.22 -0.78 7.10
N GLY A 177 -35.43 -0.86 8.18
CA GLY A 177 -35.91 -1.25 9.51
C GLY A 177 -36.99 -0.30 10.04
N ALA A 178 -36.80 1.02 9.88
CA ALA A 178 -37.80 2.02 10.25
C ALA A 178 -39.09 1.88 9.42
N GLY A 179 -38.97 1.70 8.10
CA GLY A 179 -40.13 1.51 7.21
C GLY A 179 -40.95 0.26 7.56
N VAL A 180 -40.28 -0.87 7.83
CA VAL A 180 -40.93 -2.12 8.23
C VAL A 180 -41.58 -1.99 9.62
N GLY A 181 -40.89 -1.35 10.58
CA GLY A 181 -41.44 -1.10 11.91
C GLY A 181 -42.69 -0.23 11.90
N LEU A 182 -42.71 0.82 11.08
CA LEU A 182 -43.89 1.69 10.89
C LEU A 182 -45.07 0.93 10.27
N LEU A 183 -44.81 0.08 9.27
CA LEU A 183 -45.83 -0.77 8.64
C LEU A 183 -46.47 -1.72 9.65
N PHE A 184 -45.66 -2.44 10.43
CA PHE A 184 -46.18 -3.37 11.44
C PHE A 184 -46.89 -2.64 12.60
N GLY A 185 -46.37 -1.49 13.04
CA GLY A 185 -47.03 -0.65 14.03
C GLY A 185 -48.39 -0.13 13.56
N PHE A 186 -48.49 0.31 12.31
CA PHE A 186 -49.73 0.77 11.70
C PHE A 186 -50.75 -0.36 11.55
N LEU A 187 -50.34 -1.52 11.01
CA LEU A 187 -51.20 -2.68 10.84
C LEU A 187 -51.68 -3.24 12.20
N GLY A 188 -50.78 -3.32 13.19
CA GLY A 188 -51.12 -3.74 14.55
C GLY A 188 -52.11 -2.80 15.22
N GLY A 189 -51.86 -1.48 15.16
CA GLY A 189 -52.78 -0.47 15.69
C GLY A 189 -54.15 -0.47 15.01
N TRP A 190 -54.18 -0.65 13.69
CA TRP A 190 -55.42 -0.73 12.92
C TRP A 190 -56.25 -1.98 13.24
N LEU A 191 -55.62 -3.14 13.40
CA LEU A 191 -56.29 -4.38 13.80
C LEU A 191 -56.86 -4.31 15.22
N LEU A 192 -56.11 -3.72 16.16
CA LEU A 192 -56.59 -3.53 17.54
C LEU A 192 -57.78 -2.57 17.59
N LYS A 193 -57.74 -1.47 16.83
CA LYS A 193 -58.86 -0.53 16.70
C LYS A 193 -60.10 -1.20 16.10
N ARG A 194 -59.93 -2.06 15.10
CA ARG A 194 -61.04 -2.83 14.50
C ARG A 194 -61.71 -3.78 15.50
N ARG A 195 -60.94 -4.42 16.38
CA ARG A 195 -61.48 -5.32 17.42
C ARG A 195 -62.26 -4.56 18.49
N GLN A 196 -61.82 -3.36 18.88
CA GLN A 196 -62.55 -2.50 19.82
C GLN A 196 -63.89 -2.03 19.26
N LEU A 197 -63.96 -1.70 17.96
CA LEU A 197 -65.20 -1.27 17.30
C LEU A 197 -66.23 -2.40 17.11
N GLN A 198 -65.82 -3.67 17.21
CA GLN A 198 -66.71 -4.84 17.11
C GLN A 198 -67.15 -5.36 18.48
N ALA A 199 -66.59 -4.85 19.58
CA ALA A 199 -66.90 -5.24 20.95
C ALA A 199 -67.89 -4.29 21.66
N HIS A 200 -68.43 -3.32 20.91
CA HIS A 200 -69.49 -2.40 21.30
C HIS A 200 -70.69 -2.60 20.38
#